data_AF-A0A7X5X414-F1
#
_entry.id   AF-A0A7X5X414-F1
#
_cell.length_a   1.000
_cell.length_b   1.000
_cell.length_c   1.000
_cell.angle_alpha   90.00
_cell.angle_beta   90.00
_cell.angle_gamma   90.00
#
_symmetry.space_group_name_H-M   'P 1'
#
loop_
_entity.id
_entity.type
_entity.pdbx_description
1 polymer ?
#
loop_
_entity_poly.entity_id
_entity_poly.type
_entity_poly.pdbx_seq_one_letter_code
_entity_poly.pdbx_strand_id
1 'polypeptide(L)'
;MHDGGAPGQDTRRALRALAVTIFLAVGMAFSGWVAFGGDGGSRHQAGPLPWDQKTPTATPSGDASQPSDLYPSPGPETGGPTDLPTDLPTGAPSGSPSATPFGTPSSPSLTGAAPPAGYSTQADPAGYHLAVPDGWQRTTQGPSVYYTSPDDSTMIQVFELRGPESTPYESAQEAERIASTHRDYERIALTRLGSAAMDPVQLEYTYESKGSGHRRILDRRFAAPDGTMYAVLVIGPSGDRAKEREVHQAAVDTFCPAASCTAS
;
A
#
# COMPACT_ATOMS: atom_id res chain seq x y z
N MET A 1 33.00 22.70 66.82
CA MET A 1 31.92 21.68 66.80
C MET A 1 31.72 21.36 65.32
N HIS A 2 32.36 20.32 64.78
CA HIS A 2 31.81 18.94 64.63
C HIS A 2 30.35 18.98 64.15
N ASP A 3 29.89 18.33 63.09
CA ASP A 3 30.46 17.44 62.07
C ASP A 3 29.32 17.15 61.07
N GLY A 4 29.64 16.63 59.87
CA GLY A 4 28.77 15.65 59.20
C GLY A 4 27.88 16.10 58.03
N GLY A 5 28.22 15.62 56.82
CA GLY A 5 27.21 15.07 55.90
C GLY A 5 27.24 15.53 54.44
N ALA A 6 28.08 14.91 53.62
CA ALA A 6 27.76 14.58 52.22
C ALA A 6 27.75 13.02 52.13
N PRO A 7 27.15 12.33 51.14
CA PRO A 7 26.90 12.78 49.76
C PRO A 7 25.59 12.27 49.06
N GLY A 8 25.34 12.83 47.87
CA GLY A 8 24.83 12.10 46.71
C GLY A 8 23.31 11.89 46.58
N GLN A 9 22.71 12.52 45.57
CA GLN A 9 22.03 11.79 44.48
C GLN A 9 21.99 12.67 43.23
N ASP A 10 22.64 12.18 42.17
CA ASP A 10 22.33 12.49 40.78
C ASP A 10 20.82 12.36 40.54
N THR A 11 20.21 13.35 39.90
CA THR A 11 19.22 13.10 38.85
C THR A 11 19.10 14.35 37.99
N ARG A 12 19.86 14.36 36.89
CA ARG A 12 19.52 15.16 35.71
C ARG A 12 18.15 14.70 35.22
N ARG A 13 17.06 15.37 35.61
CA ARG A 13 15.80 15.33 34.86
C ARG A 13 15.74 16.57 33.98
N ALA A 14 16.39 16.47 32.83
CA ALA A 14 16.05 17.32 31.71
C ALA A 14 14.62 16.98 31.30
N LEU A 15 13.66 17.81 31.73
CA LEU A 15 12.32 17.83 31.14
C LEU A 15 12.48 18.26 29.68
N ARG A 16 12.56 17.29 28.77
CA ARG A 16 12.29 17.52 27.36
C ARG A 16 10.78 17.71 27.23
N ALA A 17 10.33 18.96 27.36
CA ALA A 17 9.01 19.35 26.92
C ALA A 17 8.98 19.23 25.38
N LEU A 18 8.46 18.12 24.88
CA LEU A 18 8.08 17.99 23.48
C LEU A 18 6.81 18.83 23.28
N ALA A 19 6.99 20.03 22.74
CA ALA A 19 5.89 20.86 22.27
C ALA A 19 5.29 20.19 21.04
N VAL A 20 4.09 19.63 21.19
CA VAL A 20 3.26 19.11 20.10
C VAL A 20 2.59 20.30 19.43
N THR A 21 3.06 20.72 18.26
CA THR A 21 2.33 21.66 17.42
C THR A 21 1.26 20.93 16.62
N ILE A 22 0.02 21.00 17.12
CA ILE A 22 -1.19 20.61 16.42
C ILE A 22 -1.50 21.69 15.38
N PHE A 23 -1.28 21.38 14.09
CA PHE A 23 -1.74 22.22 12.99
C PHE A 23 -3.11 21.76 12.52
N LEU A 24 -4.16 22.52 12.89
CA LEU A 24 -5.47 22.48 12.25
C LEU A 24 -5.38 23.25 10.93
N ALA A 25 -5.50 22.57 9.80
CA ALA A 25 -5.65 23.20 8.50
C ALA A 25 -6.79 22.56 7.70
N VAL A 26 -7.65 23.45 7.20
CA VAL A 26 -8.95 23.24 6.56
C VAL A 26 -8.79 22.52 5.20
N GLY A 27 -9.67 21.57 4.93
CA GLY A 27 -9.69 20.82 3.66
C GLY A 27 -10.29 21.59 2.48
N MET A 28 -9.87 21.21 1.26
CA MET A 28 -10.74 20.95 0.11
C MET A 28 -9.91 20.53 -1.14
N ALA A 29 -10.47 19.53 -1.84
CA ALA A 29 -10.33 19.18 -3.26
C ALA A 29 -8.95 18.76 -3.81
N PHE A 30 -8.88 17.48 -4.17
CA PHE A 30 -7.80 16.84 -4.91
C PHE A 30 -7.80 17.27 -6.38
N SER A 31 -6.79 18.06 -6.76
CA SER A 31 -6.28 18.10 -8.13
C SER A 31 -4.79 18.36 -8.06
N GLY A 32 -4.02 17.27 -8.12
CA GLY A 32 -2.58 17.19 -8.38
C GLY A 32 -1.69 18.21 -7.68
N TRP A 33 -1.22 17.91 -6.47
CA TRP A 33 0.10 18.26 -5.91
C TRP A 33 0.15 17.68 -4.48
N VAL A 34 0.85 16.56 -4.28
CA VAL A 34 1.50 16.27 -2.98
C VAL A 34 2.84 15.60 -3.29
N ALA A 35 3.87 16.43 -3.41
CA ALA A 35 5.24 16.03 -3.14
C ALA A 35 5.47 16.21 -1.63
N PHE A 36 6.05 15.21 -0.97
CA PHE A 36 6.46 15.31 0.42
C PHE A 36 7.64 16.29 0.62
N GLY A 37 7.51 17.22 1.58
CA GLY A 37 8.57 17.77 2.43
C GLY A 37 9.52 18.86 1.87
N GLY A 38 9.43 20.07 2.44
CA GLY A 38 10.47 21.11 2.43
C GLY A 38 9.91 22.55 2.43
N ASP A 39 10.17 23.33 3.48
CA ASP A 39 9.43 24.55 3.86
C ASP A 39 9.78 25.87 3.12
N GLY A 40 8.75 26.72 2.96
CA GLY A 40 8.72 28.13 3.38
C GLY A 40 9.61 29.19 2.70
N GLY A 41 9.03 29.99 1.79
CA GLY A 41 9.63 31.25 1.35
C GLY A 41 8.77 32.12 0.42
N SER A 42 8.06 33.09 1.01
CA SER A 42 7.67 34.39 0.45
C SER A 42 6.65 34.51 -0.70
N ARG A 43 5.63 35.32 -0.38
CA ARG A 43 4.55 35.92 -1.19
C ARG A 43 5.04 36.46 -2.54
N HIS A 44 4.25 36.35 -3.61
CA HIS A 44 3.70 37.46 -4.40
C HIS A 44 2.75 36.94 -5.51
N GLN A 45 1.50 37.40 -5.44
CA GLN A 45 0.49 37.64 -6.49
C GLN A 45 0.74 37.10 -7.91
N ALA A 46 -0.11 36.19 -8.38
CA ALA A 46 -0.19 35.78 -9.79
C ALA A 46 -1.59 36.07 -10.36
N GLY A 47 -1.62 36.70 -11.54
CA GLY A 47 -2.82 37.08 -12.30
C GLY A 47 -3.53 35.89 -12.97
N PRO A 48 -4.45 36.16 -13.92
CA PRO A 48 -5.33 35.15 -14.49
C PRO A 48 -4.55 34.02 -15.19
N LEU A 49 -4.91 32.76 -14.90
CA LEU A 49 -4.27 31.57 -15.46
C LEU A 49 -4.85 31.18 -16.84
N PRO A 50 -4.05 30.53 -17.71
CA PRO A 50 -4.11 30.70 -19.16
C PRO A 50 -4.83 29.58 -19.94
N TRP A 51 -5.69 28.77 -19.32
CA TRP A 51 -6.34 27.66 -20.03
C TRP A 51 -7.72 28.01 -20.63
N ASP A 52 -8.06 29.29 -20.71
CA ASP A 52 -9.25 29.78 -21.40
C ASP A 52 -9.01 29.99 -22.91
N GLN A 53 -8.32 29.05 -23.56
CA GLN A 53 -8.12 29.08 -25.01
C GLN A 53 -8.39 27.71 -25.64
N LYS A 54 -9.40 27.74 -26.52
CA LYS A 54 -9.82 26.68 -27.44
C LYS A 54 -8.62 26.11 -28.23
N THR A 55 -8.68 24.80 -28.42
CA THR A 55 -7.98 23.97 -29.42
C THR A 55 -7.61 24.65 -30.74
N PRO A 56 -6.58 24.12 -31.42
CA PRO A 56 -6.87 23.43 -32.67
C PRO A 56 -6.30 22.00 -32.79
N THR A 57 -7.13 21.19 -33.45
CA THR A 57 -6.98 19.85 -34.01
C THR A 57 -5.64 19.55 -34.71
N ALA A 58 -5.15 18.31 -34.56
CA ALA A 58 -4.23 17.67 -35.51
C ALA A 58 -4.77 16.30 -35.96
N THR A 59 -4.80 16.11 -37.28
CA THR A 59 -5.26 14.95 -38.07
C THR A 59 -4.10 13.95 -38.30
N PRO A 60 -4.35 12.63 -38.50
CA PRO A 60 -3.32 11.60 -38.42
C PRO A 60 -2.62 11.31 -39.75
N SER A 61 -1.38 10.80 -39.68
CA SER A 61 -0.68 10.08 -40.76
C SER A 61 -0.15 8.77 -40.20
N GLY A 62 -0.52 7.65 -40.83
CA GLY A 62 0.02 6.31 -40.56
C GLY A 62 1.21 5.97 -41.44
N ASP A 63 1.90 4.87 -41.11
CA ASP A 63 2.07 3.71 -42.01
C ASP A 63 2.65 2.50 -41.23
N ALA A 64 2.41 1.31 -41.78
CA ALA A 64 2.58 -0.02 -41.22
C ALA A 64 4.02 -0.58 -41.30
N SER A 65 4.32 -1.64 -40.52
CA SER A 65 4.73 -2.95 -41.07
C SER A 65 5.05 -3.98 -39.97
N GLN A 66 4.40 -5.13 -40.08
CA GLN A 66 4.60 -6.40 -39.37
C GLN A 66 5.59 -7.28 -40.18
N PRO A 67 6.14 -8.36 -39.61
CA PRO A 67 5.93 -9.65 -40.27
C PRO A 67 5.66 -10.84 -39.33
N SER A 68 4.87 -11.77 -39.85
CA SER A 68 4.54 -13.09 -39.31
C SER A 68 5.30 -14.21 -40.05
N ASP A 69 5.16 -15.43 -39.51
CA ASP A 69 5.47 -16.76 -40.09
C ASP A 69 6.92 -17.25 -39.83
N LEU A 70 7.23 -18.48 -39.38
CA LEU A 70 6.70 -19.81 -39.70
C LEU A 70 7.04 -20.84 -38.59
N TYR A 71 6.11 -21.76 -38.32
CA TYR A 71 6.35 -23.07 -37.68
C TYR A 71 6.86 -24.09 -38.74
N PRO A 72 7.57 -25.17 -38.36
CA PRO A 72 6.88 -26.47 -38.31
C PRO A 72 7.33 -27.44 -37.19
N SER A 73 6.43 -28.37 -36.88
CA SER A 73 6.56 -29.53 -36.00
C SER A 73 7.43 -30.65 -36.60
N PRO A 74 7.92 -31.60 -35.78
CA PRO A 74 7.39 -32.97 -35.90
C PRO A 74 7.25 -33.73 -34.55
N GLY A 75 6.32 -34.68 -34.48
CA GLY A 75 6.39 -35.88 -33.61
C GLY A 75 6.45 -37.14 -34.49
N PRO A 76 6.18 -38.37 -34.00
CA PRO A 76 6.08 -38.90 -32.62
C PRO A 76 7.08 -40.09 -32.41
N GLU A 77 6.98 -40.85 -31.30
CA GLU A 77 7.23 -42.32 -31.11
C GLU A 77 7.49 -42.58 -29.59
N THR A 78 6.55 -43.14 -28.83
CA THR A 78 6.32 -44.57 -28.48
C THR A 78 7.22 -45.12 -27.35
N GLY A 79 6.59 -45.50 -26.22
CA GLY A 79 7.17 -46.42 -25.23
C GLY A 79 6.70 -46.24 -23.77
N GLY A 80 5.67 -46.97 -23.33
CA GLY A 80 5.49 -47.35 -21.91
C GLY A 80 6.16 -48.72 -21.63
N PRO A 81 5.91 -49.41 -20.49
CA PRO A 81 5.05 -49.07 -19.35
C PRO A 81 5.62 -49.45 -17.94
N THR A 82 4.80 -49.24 -16.88
CA THR A 82 4.65 -50.08 -15.66
C THR A 82 5.77 -50.09 -14.57
N ASP A 83 5.51 -49.53 -13.39
CA ASP A 83 5.08 -50.28 -12.17
C ASP A 83 5.06 -49.40 -10.89
N LEU A 84 4.00 -49.55 -10.09
CA LEU A 84 3.89 -49.11 -8.70
C LEU A 84 4.44 -50.23 -7.79
N PRO A 85 4.96 -49.90 -6.60
CA PRO A 85 4.24 -50.39 -5.42
C PRO A 85 4.15 -49.39 -4.26
N THR A 86 2.98 -49.49 -3.61
CA THR A 86 2.62 -49.10 -2.25
C THR A 86 3.62 -49.61 -1.21
N ASP A 87 3.98 -48.77 -0.23
CA ASP A 87 3.95 -49.15 1.19
C ASP A 87 4.13 -47.92 2.11
N LEU A 88 3.16 -47.72 3.00
CA LEU A 88 3.23 -46.85 4.18
C LEU A 88 4.00 -47.57 5.31
N PRO A 89 4.62 -46.80 6.22
CA PRO A 89 4.17 -46.95 7.61
C PRO A 89 3.98 -45.63 8.36
N THR A 90 2.97 -45.69 9.22
CA THR A 90 2.54 -44.75 10.27
C THR A 90 3.67 -44.34 11.23
N GLY A 91 3.71 -43.05 11.56
CA GLY A 91 4.45 -42.53 12.72
C GLY A 91 4.17 -41.05 12.94
N ALA A 92 3.15 -40.73 13.75
CA ALA A 92 3.03 -39.41 14.36
C ALA A 92 4.04 -39.30 15.52
N PRO A 93 4.61 -38.11 15.75
CA PRO A 93 4.16 -37.39 16.94
C PRO A 93 3.93 -35.88 16.72
N SER A 94 3.16 -35.38 17.67
CA SER A 94 2.67 -34.02 17.92
C SER A 94 3.73 -32.91 17.88
N GLY A 95 3.32 -31.73 17.39
CA GLY A 95 3.85 -30.43 17.80
C GLY A 95 4.58 -29.61 16.74
N SER A 96 3.86 -28.77 16.00
CA SER A 96 4.40 -27.51 15.47
C SER A 96 3.26 -26.54 15.15
N PRO A 97 3.32 -25.26 15.57
CA PRO A 97 2.31 -24.28 15.18
C PRO A 97 2.34 -24.13 13.67
N SER A 98 1.16 -24.18 13.07
CA SER A 98 0.93 -23.95 11.64
C SER A 98 1.37 -22.53 11.30
N ALA A 99 2.61 -22.36 10.87
CA ALA A 99 3.01 -21.18 10.12
C ALA A 99 2.19 -21.23 8.83
N THR A 100 1.13 -20.43 8.76
CA THR A 100 0.42 -20.16 7.51
C THR A 100 1.47 -19.70 6.50
N PRO A 101 1.67 -20.41 5.38
CA PRO A 101 2.50 -19.88 4.31
C PRO A 101 1.84 -18.58 3.85
N PHE A 102 2.55 -17.45 4.01
CA PHE A 102 2.13 -16.17 3.47
C PHE A 102 2.01 -16.33 1.94
N GLY A 103 0.78 -16.48 1.48
CA GLY A 103 0.45 -16.82 0.10
C GLY A 103 0.79 -15.72 -0.88
N THR A 104 0.70 -16.06 -2.16
CA THR A 104 0.74 -15.12 -3.28
C THR A 104 -0.30 -14.01 -3.08
N PRO A 105 0.01 -12.75 -3.45
CA PRO A 105 -0.95 -11.64 -3.38
C PRO A 105 -2.28 -12.03 -4.03
N SER A 106 -3.35 -11.94 -3.25
CA SER A 106 -4.71 -12.31 -3.64
C SER A 106 -5.62 -11.08 -3.74
N SER A 107 -6.76 -11.22 -4.42
CA SER A 107 -7.79 -10.19 -4.49
C SER A 107 -8.44 -9.99 -3.10
N PRO A 108 -8.80 -8.75 -2.70
CA PRO A 108 -9.56 -8.53 -1.48
C PRO A 108 -10.89 -9.29 -1.51
N SER A 109 -11.32 -9.78 -0.34
CA SER A 109 -12.57 -10.54 -0.19
C SER A 109 -13.83 -9.66 -0.16
N LEU A 110 -13.68 -8.37 0.19
CA LEU A 110 -14.73 -7.35 0.25
C LEU A 110 -15.96 -7.70 1.12
N THR A 111 -15.84 -8.72 1.97
CA THR A 111 -16.93 -9.28 2.77
C THR A 111 -16.68 -9.17 4.28
N GLY A 112 -15.52 -8.64 4.68
CA GLY A 112 -15.20 -8.39 6.09
C GLY A 112 -14.79 -9.65 6.84
N ALA A 113 -13.72 -10.31 6.37
CA ALA A 113 -13.15 -11.45 7.08
C ALA A 113 -12.72 -11.09 8.52
N ALA A 114 -12.72 -12.08 9.41
CA ALA A 114 -12.25 -11.90 10.79
C ALA A 114 -10.77 -11.46 10.81
N PRO A 115 -10.38 -10.52 11.69
CA PRO A 115 -9.01 -10.04 11.75
C PRO A 115 -8.07 -11.15 12.27
N PRO A 116 -6.83 -11.23 11.78
CA PRO A 116 -5.83 -12.14 12.33
C PRO A 116 -5.44 -11.75 13.77
N ALA A 117 -4.78 -12.66 14.48
CA ALA A 117 -4.33 -12.40 15.85
C ALA A 117 -3.39 -11.18 15.92
N GLY A 118 -3.62 -10.30 16.90
CA GLY A 118 -2.88 -9.03 17.07
C GLY A 118 -3.37 -7.89 16.16
N TYR A 119 -4.52 -8.08 15.51
CA TYR A 119 -5.21 -7.06 14.74
C TYR A 119 -6.65 -6.90 15.25
N SER A 120 -7.15 -5.68 15.16
CA SER A 120 -8.54 -5.34 15.43
C SER A 120 -9.20 -4.79 14.18
N THR A 121 -10.45 -5.18 13.92
CA THR A 121 -11.26 -4.57 12.86
C THR A 121 -11.59 -3.14 13.23
N GLN A 122 -11.17 -2.20 12.38
CA GLN A 122 -11.52 -0.79 12.48
C GLN A 122 -12.68 -0.52 11.53
N ALA A 123 -13.84 -0.14 12.07
CA ALA A 123 -14.95 0.42 11.30
C ALA A 123 -14.67 1.92 11.11
N ASP A 124 -14.05 2.28 9.99
CA ASP A 124 -13.59 3.64 9.74
C ASP A 124 -14.76 4.57 9.36
N PRO A 125 -14.84 5.78 9.94
CA PRO A 125 -15.80 6.80 9.51
C PRO A 125 -15.73 7.17 8.02
N ALA A 126 -14.64 6.85 7.33
CA ALA A 126 -14.47 6.98 5.89
C ALA A 126 -15.25 5.93 5.06
N GLY A 127 -16.04 5.06 5.70
CA GLY A 127 -17.01 4.20 5.01
C GLY A 127 -16.46 2.83 4.62
N TYR A 128 -15.46 2.32 5.33
CA TYR A 128 -14.94 0.97 5.14
C TYR A 128 -14.48 0.37 6.47
N HIS A 129 -14.33 -0.95 6.47
CA HIS A 129 -13.79 -1.73 7.56
C HIS A 129 -12.47 -2.36 7.10
N LEU A 130 -11.49 -2.47 7.98
CA LEU A 130 -10.25 -3.21 7.73
C LEU A 130 -9.60 -3.64 9.04
N ALA A 131 -8.79 -4.70 9.00
CA ALA A 131 -7.94 -5.09 10.11
C ALA A 131 -6.73 -4.15 10.19
N VAL A 132 -6.48 -3.63 11.38
CA VAL A 132 -5.31 -2.81 11.70
C VAL A 132 -4.60 -3.43 12.90
N PRO A 133 -3.26 -3.48 12.93
CA PRO A 133 -2.56 -4.01 14.09
C PRO A 133 -2.92 -3.23 15.37
N ASP A 134 -2.96 -3.95 16.49
CA ASP A 134 -3.34 -3.35 17.76
C ASP A 134 -2.37 -2.24 18.19
N GLY A 135 -2.92 -1.16 18.78
CA GLY A 135 -2.15 -0.03 19.27
C GLY A 135 -1.73 1.01 18.23
N TRP A 136 -2.09 0.82 16.94
CA TRP A 136 -1.81 1.80 15.89
C TRP A 136 -2.74 3.02 16.00
N GLN A 137 -2.22 4.19 15.65
CA GLN A 137 -2.94 5.46 15.77
C GLN A 137 -3.55 5.88 14.44
N ARG A 138 -4.85 6.21 14.45
CA ARG A 138 -5.56 6.73 13.28
C ARG A 138 -5.39 8.24 13.16
N THR A 139 -5.03 8.72 11.96
CA THR A 139 -5.08 10.14 11.59
C THR A 139 -5.72 10.31 10.21
N THR A 140 -6.07 11.55 9.85
CA THR A 140 -6.64 11.88 8.54
C THR A 140 -5.95 13.12 8.00
N GLN A 141 -5.55 13.08 6.73
CA GLN A 141 -4.96 14.20 6.02
C GLN A 141 -5.53 14.26 4.60
N GLY A 142 -6.32 15.29 4.32
CA GLY A 142 -7.10 15.35 3.08
C GLY A 142 -8.05 14.14 2.98
N PRO A 143 -8.09 13.42 1.83
CA PRO A 143 -8.90 12.22 1.62
C PRO A 143 -8.19 10.95 2.09
N SER A 144 -6.95 11.04 2.58
CA SER A 144 -6.21 9.90 3.09
C SER A 144 -6.47 9.70 4.57
N VAL A 145 -6.74 8.46 4.93
CA VAL A 145 -6.69 7.98 6.31
C VAL A 145 -5.38 7.22 6.50
N TYR A 146 -4.73 7.47 7.62
CA TYR A 146 -3.52 6.78 8.01
C TYR A 146 -3.75 6.02 9.31
N TYR A 147 -3.17 4.84 9.39
CA TYR A 147 -2.96 4.11 10.64
C TYR A 147 -1.45 3.97 10.81
N THR A 148 -0.90 4.53 11.87
CA THR A 148 0.55 4.60 12.09
C THR A 148 0.95 3.76 13.30
N SER A 149 2.00 2.97 13.14
CA SER A 149 2.62 2.20 14.21
C SER A 149 3.11 3.10 15.37
N PRO A 150 3.18 2.60 16.61
CA PRO A 150 3.64 3.38 17.76
C PRO A 150 5.05 3.97 17.65
N ASP A 151 5.90 3.40 16.79
CA ASP A 151 7.29 3.84 16.55
C ASP A 151 7.46 4.67 15.27
N ASP A 152 6.34 5.04 14.63
CA ASP A 152 6.27 5.80 13.38
C ASP A 152 7.00 5.16 12.18
N SER A 153 7.42 3.89 12.31
CA SER A 153 8.23 3.22 11.28
C SER A 153 7.39 2.72 10.12
N THR A 154 6.15 2.29 10.38
CA THR A 154 5.26 1.66 9.42
C THR A 154 3.87 2.29 9.50
N MET A 155 3.22 2.46 8.34
CA MET A 155 1.86 2.99 8.27
C MET A 155 1.04 2.28 7.19
N ILE A 156 -0.26 2.17 7.43
CA ILE A 156 -1.26 1.87 6.41
C ILE A 156 -1.82 3.21 5.95
N GLN A 157 -1.93 3.42 4.65
CA GLN A 157 -2.64 4.57 4.06
C GLN A 157 -3.80 4.04 3.21
N VAL A 158 -4.98 4.63 3.39
CA VAL A 158 -6.18 4.30 2.61
C VAL A 158 -6.78 5.57 2.04
N PHE A 159 -7.19 5.52 0.77
CA PHE A 159 -7.97 6.58 0.13
C PHE A 159 -8.81 6.06 -1.03
N GLU A 160 -9.90 6.76 -1.30
CA GLU A 160 -10.68 6.56 -2.52
C GLU A 160 -9.97 7.16 -3.74
N LEU A 161 -9.99 6.43 -4.84
CA LEU A 161 -9.47 6.86 -6.13
C LEU A 161 -10.54 7.69 -6.85
N ARG A 162 -10.33 9.01 -6.87
CA ARG A 162 -11.22 9.99 -7.53
C ARG A 162 -10.54 10.74 -8.69
N GLY A 163 -9.43 10.21 -9.18
CA GLY A 163 -8.70 10.75 -10.33
C GLY A 163 -9.41 10.46 -11.67
N PRO A 164 -8.86 10.95 -12.78
CA PRO A 164 -9.41 10.70 -14.12
C PRO A 164 -9.21 9.25 -14.61
N GLU A 165 -8.41 8.45 -13.90
CA GLU A 165 -8.12 7.07 -14.27
C GLU A 165 -9.36 6.20 -14.12
N SER A 166 -9.67 5.42 -15.14
CA SER A 166 -10.92 4.66 -15.21
C SER A 166 -10.77 3.25 -14.62
N THR A 167 -9.53 2.82 -14.35
CA THR A 167 -9.25 1.48 -13.81
C THR A 167 -8.23 1.52 -12.68
N PRO A 168 -8.21 0.51 -11.78
CA PRO A 168 -7.18 0.40 -10.76
C PRO A 168 -5.77 0.37 -11.33
N TYR A 169 -5.59 -0.29 -12.49
CA TYR A 169 -4.29 -0.40 -13.16
C TYR A 169 -3.79 0.94 -13.70
N GLU A 170 -4.63 1.71 -14.41
CA GLU A 170 -4.27 3.06 -14.87
C GLU A 170 -3.89 3.95 -13.69
N SER A 171 -4.65 3.87 -12.59
CA SER A 171 -4.34 4.58 -11.36
C SER A 171 -2.97 4.19 -10.80
N ALA A 172 -2.64 2.90 -10.78
CA ALA A 172 -1.33 2.43 -10.34
C ALA A 172 -0.18 2.88 -11.28
N GLN A 173 -0.41 2.95 -12.59
CA GLN A 173 0.57 3.49 -13.53
C GLN A 173 0.85 4.98 -13.27
N GLU A 174 -0.18 5.77 -13.00
CA GLU A 174 -0.01 7.19 -12.65
C GLU A 174 0.74 7.35 -11.32
N ALA A 175 0.45 6.50 -10.33
CA ALA A 175 1.18 6.51 -9.08
C ALA A 175 2.64 6.10 -9.23
N GLU A 176 2.95 5.08 -10.03
CA GLU A 176 4.33 4.75 -10.41
C GLU A 176 5.00 5.94 -11.10
N ARG A 177 4.33 6.59 -12.07
CA ARG A 177 4.87 7.76 -12.78
C ARG A 177 5.27 8.87 -11.80
N ILE A 178 4.42 9.18 -10.82
CA ILE A 178 4.73 10.16 -9.77
C ILE A 178 5.86 9.65 -8.86
N ALA A 179 5.78 8.41 -8.40
CA ALA A 179 6.77 7.80 -7.50
C ALA A 179 8.18 7.76 -8.12
N SER A 180 8.28 7.55 -9.43
CA SER A 180 9.53 7.48 -10.20
C SER A 180 10.38 8.75 -10.16
N THR A 181 9.79 9.87 -9.73
CA THR A 181 10.50 11.15 -9.56
C THR A 181 11.28 11.22 -8.24
N HIS A 182 11.07 10.28 -7.32
CA HIS A 182 11.79 10.21 -6.06
C HIS A 182 13.22 9.71 -6.25
N ARG A 183 14.09 10.14 -5.32
CA ARG A 183 15.48 9.67 -5.25
C ARG A 183 15.50 8.16 -5.03
N ASP A 184 16.41 7.48 -5.71
CA ASP A 184 16.65 6.05 -5.58
C ASP A 184 15.39 5.18 -5.74
N TYR A 185 14.47 5.62 -6.62
CA TYR A 185 13.29 4.84 -6.97
C TYR A 185 13.66 3.51 -7.64
N GLU A 186 13.06 2.43 -7.18
CA GLU A 186 13.17 1.11 -7.79
C GLU A 186 11.79 0.45 -7.81
N ARG A 187 11.27 0.16 -9.02
CA ARG A 187 10.07 -0.69 -9.15
C ARG A 187 10.44 -2.13 -8.86
N ILE A 188 9.73 -2.74 -7.92
CA ILE A 188 9.79 -4.17 -7.66
C ILE A 188 8.74 -4.92 -8.48
N ALA A 189 7.50 -4.46 -8.47
CA ALA A 189 6.40 -5.10 -9.19
C ALA A 189 5.31 -4.11 -9.59
N LEU A 190 4.69 -4.34 -10.76
CA LEU A 190 3.40 -3.76 -11.14
C LEU A 190 2.60 -4.89 -11.81
N THR A 191 1.63 -5.45 -11.10
CA THR A 191 1.00 -6.73 -11.46
C THR A 191 -0.51 -6.66 -11.30
N ARG A 192 -1.24 -6.90 -12.39
CA ARG A 192 -2.70 -7.10 -12.35
C ARG A 192 -2.99 -8.48 -11.75
N LEU A 193 -3.95 -8.55 -10.83
CA LEU A 193 -4.39 -9.79 -10.18
C LEU A 193 -5.63 -10.38 -10.86
N GLY A 194 -5.55 -10.51 -12.18
CA GLY A 194 -6.65 -10.97 -13.04
C GLY A 194 -6.50 -10.43 -14.46
N SER A 195 -7.52 -10.62 -15.29
CA SER A 195 -7.52 -10.24 -16.71
C SER A 195 -8.55 -9.15 -17.06
N ALA A 196 -9.53 -8.88 -16.19
CA ALA A 196 -10.53 -7.86 -16.40
C ALA A 196 -9.98 -6.46 -16.08
N ALA A 197 -10.59 -5.44 -16.69
CA ALA A 197 -10.16 -4.05 -16.56
C ALA A 197 -10.21 -3.55 -15.10
N MET A 198 -11.25 -3.93 -14.35
CA MET A 198 -11.48 -3.55 -12.95
C MET A 198 -10.82 -4.49 -11.94
N ASP A 199 -10.07 -5.49 -12.40
CA ASP A 199 -9.38 -6.40 -11.49
C ASP A 199 -8.33 -5.65 -10.66
N PRO A 200 -8.08 -6.09 -9.42
CA PRO A 200 -7.09 -5.46 -8.56
C PRO A 200 -5.69 -5.43 -9.20
N VAL A 201 -4.88 -4.46 -8.77
CA VAL A 201 -3.47 -4.34 -9.14
C VAL A 201 -2.60 -4.26 -7.88
N GLN A 202 -1.43 -4.89 -7.93
CA GLN A 202 -0.33 -4.67 -6.98
C GLN A 202 0.69 -3.75 -7.62
N LEU A 203 1.06 -2.68 -6.94
CA LEU A 203 2.30 -1.95 -7.18
C LEU A 203 3.21 -2.16 -5.95
N GLU A 204 4.48 -2.50 -6.16
CA GLU A 204 5.50 -2.59 -5.12
C GLU A 204 6.75 -1.84 -5.60
N TYR A 205 7.28 -0.93 -4.79
CA TYR A 205 8.48 -0.16 -5.11
C TYR A 205 9.20 0.32 -3.85
N THR A 206 10.45 0.74 -4.01
CA THR A 206 11.22 1.43 -2.99
C THR A 206 11.67 2.81 -3.47
N TYR A 207 11.96 3.71 -2.53
CA TYR A 207 12.59 5.01 -2.80
C TYR A 207 13.26 5.56 -1.54
N GLU A 208 14.15 6.55 -1.69
CA GLU A 208 14.72 7.32 -0.58
C GLU A 208 13.78 8.48 -0.20
N SER A 209 13.19 8.41 0.99
CA SER A 209 12.35 9.46 1.54
C SER A 209 13.17 10.57 2.20
N LYS A 210 12.74 11.82 2.02
CA LYS A 210 13.32 12.95 2.75
C LYS A 210 13.00 12.81 4.24
N GLY A 211 13.99 12.41 5.03
CA GLY A 211 13.92 12.38 6.51
C GLY A 211 13.54 11.03 7.12
N SER A 212 12.99 10.09 6.35
CA SER A 212 12.63 8.74 6.82
C SER A 212 13.50 7.62 6.24
N GLY A 213 14.51 7.96 5.44
CA GLY A 213 15.42 7.01 4.79
C GLY A 213 14.73 6.17 3.70
N HIS A 214 15.31 5.02 3.37
CA HIS A 214 14.79 4.12 2.35
C HIS A 214 13.46 3.52 2.80
N ARG A 215 12.42 3.72 1.97
CA ARG A 215 11.07 3.22 2.19
C ARG A 215 10.72 2.17 1.17
N ARG A 216 9.89 1.20 1.56
CA ARG A 216 9.15 0.33 0.64
C ARG A 216 7.67 0.67 0.72
N ILE A 217 7.01 0.57 -0.43
CA ILE A 217 5.57 0.75 -0.61
C ILE A 217 4.99 -0.54 -1.19
N LEU A 218 3.95 -1.08 -0.55
CA LEU A 218 3.06 -2.09 -1.11
C LEU A 218 1.70 -1.44 -1.31
N ASP A 219 1.30 -1.22 -2.56
CA ASP A 219 0.06 -0.55 -2.93
C ASP A 219 -0.88 -1.52 -3.63
N ARG A 220 -2.04 -1.78 -3.00
CA ARG A 220 -3.15 -2.54 -3.60
C ARG A 220 -4.23 -1.56 -4.03
N ARG A 221 -4.55 -1.56 -5.31
CA ARG A 221 -5.70 -0.80 -5.85
C ARG A 221 -6.75 -1.75 -6.40
N PHE A 222 -8.01 -1.46 -6.17
CA PHE A 222 -9.13 -2.32 -6.54
C PHE A 222 -10.43 -1.54 -6.60
N ALA A 223 -11.43 -2.12 -7.26
CA ALA A 223 -12.81 -1.64 -7.25
C ALA A 223 -13.67 -2.45 -6.28
N ALA A 224 -14.53 -1.76 -5.55
CA ALA A 224 -15.63 -2.33 -4.80
C ALA A 224 -16.82 -2.66 -5.72
N PRO A 225 -17.81 -3.46 -5.27
CA PRO A 225 -18.95 -3.85 -6.10
C PRO A 225 -19.82 -2.68 -6.57
N ASP A 226 -19.81 -1.57 -5.83
CA ASP A 226 -20.51 -0.32 -6.16
C ASP A 226 -19.76 0.54 -7.20
N GLY A 227 -18.58 0.09 -7.64
CA GLY A 227 -17.70 0.80 -8.57
C GLY A 227 -16.74 1.79 -7.89
N THR A 228 -16.85 2.01 -6.58
CA THR A 228 -15.91 2.85 -5.84
C THR A 228 -14.53 2.20 -5.87
N MET A 229 -13.52 2.95 -6.30
CA MET A 229 -12.15 2.45 -6.33
C MET A 229 -11.37 2.93 -5.11
N TYR A 230 -10.52 2.05 -4.56
CA TYR A 230 -9.71 2.32 -3.38
C TYR A 230 -8.25 2.00 -3.65
N ALA A 231 -7.37 2.69 -2.92
CA ALA A 231 -5.97 2.31 -2.74
C ALA A 231 -5.71 2.03 -1.25
N VAL A 232 -5.09 0.88 -0.98
CA VAL A 232 -4.63 0.46 0.35
C VAL A 232 -3.13 0.22 0.27
N LEU A 233 -2.37 1.09 0.92
CA LEU A 233 -0.92 1.08 0.92
C LEU A 233 -0.40 0.66 2.29
N VAL A 234 0.71 -0.08 2.30
CA VAL A 234 1.62 -0.16 3.45
C VAL A 234 2.93 0.52 3.08
N ILE A 235 3.37 1.42 3.95
CA ILE A 235 4.60 2.20 3.82
C ILE A 235 5.48 1.85 5.01
N GLY A 236 6.62 1.21 4.76
CA GLY A 236 7.54 0.75 5.81
C GLY A 236 9.01 0.95 5.45
N PRO A 237 9.95 0.60 6.36
CA PRO A 237 11.37 0.58 6.09
C PRO A 237 11.72 -0.53 5.09
N SER A 238 12.55 -0.25 4.09
CA SER A 238 12.84 -1.21 3.02
C SER A 238 13.47 -2.56 3.46
N GLY A 239 13.94 -2.67 4.71
CA GLY A 239 14.52 -3.89 5.27
C GLY A 239 13.53 -4.94 5.80
N ASP A 240 12.30 -4.56 6.22
CA ASP A 240 11.38 -5.49 6.91
C ASP A 240 10.20 -5.95 6.03
N ARG A 241 10.55 -6.72 5.01
CA ARG A 241 9.62 -7.11 3.95
C ARG A 241 8.51 -8.07 4.40
N ALA A 242 8.80 -8.89 5.42
CA ALA A 242 7.83 -9.86 5.92
C ALA A 242 6.73 -9.15 6.71
N LYS A 243 7.12 -8.21 7.59
CA LYS A 243 6.14 -7.48 8.38
C LYS A 243 5.25 -6.59 7.53
N GLU A 244 5.83 -5.88 6.56
CA GLU A 244 5.10 -5.05 5.61
C GLU A 244 4.04 -5.85 4.84
N ARG A 245 4.41 -7.06 4.38
CA ARG A 245 3.53 -7.97 3.65
C ARG A 245 2.40 -8.52 4.51
N GLU A 246 2.70 -8.90 5.76
CA GLU A 246 1.69 -9.37 6.71
C GLU A 246 0.63 -8.27 6.97
N VAL A 247 1.07 -7.05 7.27
CA VAL A 247 0.18 -5.91 7.51
C VAL A 247 -0.66 -5.60 6.27
N HIS A 248 -0.03 -5.59 5.09
CA HIS A 248 -0.72 -5.29 3.83
C HIS A 248 -1.79 -6.34 3.51
N GLN A 249 -1.45 -7.62 3.63
CA GLN A 249 -2.37 -8.71 3.36
C GLN A 249 -3.55 -8.70 4.34
N ALA A 250 -3.29 -8.51 5.64
CA ALA A 250 -4.33 -8.41 6.64
C ALA A 250 -5.30 -7.26 6.34
N ALA A 251 -4.78 -6.07 6.02
CA ALA A 251 -5.60 -4.91 5.69
C ALA A 251 -6.44 -5.13 4.43
N VAL A 252 -5.86 -5.70 3.37
CA VAL A 252 -6.55 -5.93 2.09
C VAL A 252 -7.59 -7.06 2.19
N ASP A 253 -7.26 -8.18 2.82
CA ASP A 253 -8.15 -9.35 2.87
C ASP A 253 -9.40 -9.13 3.71
N THR A 254 -9.27 -8.28 4.73
CA THR A 254 -10.36 -7.89 5.62
C THR A 254 -11.03 -6.59 5.19
N PHE A 255 -10.50 -5.92 4.15
CA PHE A 255 -11.08 -4.69 3.65
C PHE A 255 -12.51 -4.94 3.18
N CYS A 256 -13.42 -4.08 3.64
CA CYS A 256 -14.82 -4.20 3.32
C CYS A 256 -15.45 -2.80 3.27
N PRO A 257 -15.95 -2.34 2.11
CA PRO A 257 -16.75 -1.12 2.06
C PRO A 257 -17.97 -1.27 2.97
N ALA A 258 -18.28 -0.27 3.79
CA ALA A 258 -19.33 -0.35 4.81
C ALA A 258 -20.70 -0.72 4.23
N ALA A 259 -21.01 -0.27 3.00
CA ALA A 259 -22.23 -0.60 2.27
C ALA A 259 -22.33 -2.09 1.86
N SER A 260 -21.20 -2.81 1.83
CA SER A 260 -21.09 -4.22 1.42
C SER A 260 -20.78 -5.15 2.60
N CYS A 261 -20.54 -4.62 3.80
CA CYS A 261 -20.24 -5.45 4.96
C CYS A 261 -21.49 -6.14 5.48
N THR A 262 -21.56 -7.45 5.31
CA THR A 262 -22.44 -8.30 6.10
C THR A 262 -22.03 -8.19 7.55
N ALA A 263 -22.88 -7.57 8.38
CA ALA A 263 -22.72 -7.57 9.83
C ALA A 263 -22.58 -9.03 10.29
N SER A 264 -21.40 -9.39 10.80
CA SER A 264 -21.18 -10.67 11.48
C SER A 264 -21.70 -10.61 12.91
#